data_AF-G1UQR6-F1
#
_entry.id   AF-G1UQR6-F1
#
_cell.length_a   1.000
_cell.length_b   1.000
_cell.length_c   1.000
_cell.angle_alpha   90.00
_cell.angle_beta   90.00
_cell.angle_gamma   90.00
#
_symmetry.space_group_name_H-M   'P 1'
#
loop_
_entity.id
_entity.type
_entity.pdbx_description
1 polymer ?
#
loop_
_entity_poly.entity_id
_entity_poly.type
_entity_poly.pdbx_seq_one_letter_code
_entity_poly.pdbx_strand_id
1 'polypeptide(L)'
;MARCLLTFLLLLCCAGAAQAENRVFAQFSADLPEGWDGQERTAFSSGSQDEYMLVLGKQDREQERFLAQISIYLLPNTPKATAEDFARKMTELQGDASEPRKEGLFWIFTGVPRNQTVKGRAVTMVNTTPERILIIISQDPERIGADKVVAGLSGVTPEAKALLGR
;
A
#
# COMPACT_ATOMS: atom_id res chain seq x y z
N MET A 1 29.33 36.44 39.58
CA MET A 1 29.56 35.86 38.24
C MET A 1 28.39 34.93 37.91
N ALA A 2 27.21 35.48 37.63
CA ALA A 2 26.71 35.72 36.27
C ALA A 2 26.81 34.43 35.41
N ARG A 3 25.82 33.54 35.55
CA ARG A 3 24.78 33.32 34.51
C ARG A 3 25.39 33.09 33.12
N CYS A 4 25.92 31.90 32.88
CA CYS A 4 26.21 31.44 31.51
C CYS A 4 26.30 29.92 31.41
N LEU A 5 25.34 29.20 32.00
CA LEU A 5 25.30 27.73 31.96
C LEU A 5 23.93 27.17 31.54
N LEU A 6 23.01 28.03 31.09
CA LEU A 6 21.61 27.63 30.84
C LEU A 6 21.12 27.85 29.40
N THR A 7 22.02 28.16 28.45
CA THR A 7 21.59 28.53 27.08
C THR A 7 22.11 27.61 25.97
N PHE A 8 22.90 26.57 26.29
CA PHE A 8 23.53 25.73 25.25
C PHE A 8 23.03 24.29 25.15
N LEU A 9 22.03 23.88 25.95
CA LEU A 9 21.47 22.52 25.89
C LEU A 9 19.95 22.48 25.61
N LEU A 10 19.43 23.50 24.93
CA LEU A 10 18.06 23.55 24.40
C LEU A 10 18.04 23.68 22.87
N LEU A 11 19.13 23.25 22.23
CA LEU A 11 19.28 23.02 20.79
C LEU A 11 19.38 21.51 20.50
N LEU A 12 18.77 20.67 21.34
CA LEU A 12 18.52 19.27 20.96
C LEU A 12 17.40 19.26 19.93
N CYS A 13 17.82 19.30 18.68
CA CYS A 13 17.16 18.79 17.49
C CYS A 13 15.65 18.60 17.65
N CYS A 14 14.88 19.64 17.33
CA CYS A 14 13.63 19.45 16.61
C CYS A 14 13.96 18.82 15.25
N ALA A 15 14.42 17.56 15.25
CA ALA A 15 14.13 16.67 14.14
C ALA A 15 12.62 16.48 14.21
N GLY A 16 11.87 17.45 13.67
CA GLY A 16 10.44 17.28 13.46
C GLY A 16 10.32 15.95 12.72
N ALA A 17 9.60 15.00 13.32
CA ALA A 17 9.29 13.75 12.64
C ALA A 17 8.75 14.17 11.28
N ALA A 18 9.46 13.81 10.20
CA ALA A 18 9.09 14.26 8.87
C ALA A 18 7.62 13.88 8.66
N GLN A 19 6.78 14.92 8.57
CA GLN A 19 5.34 14.74 8.61
C GLN A 19 4.93 14.04 7.31
N ALA A 20 4.12 12.99 7.43
CA ALA A 20 3.57 12.34 6.24
C ALA A 20 2.73 13.36 5.47
N GLU A 21 2.95 13.44 4.15
CA GLU A 21 2.23 14.33 3.26
C GLU A 21 1.04 13.58 2.68
N ASN A 22 -0.17 14.13 2.80
CA ASN A 22 -1.33 13.55 2.14
C ASN A 22 -1.24 13.78 0.62
N ARG A 23 -1.20 12.69 -0.15
CA ARG A 23 -1.23 12.72 -1.61
C ARG A 23 -2.53 12.13 -2.12
N VAL A 24 -3.16 12.83 -3.08
CA VAL A 24 -4.43 12.45 -3.70
C VAL A 24 -4.17 11.94 -5.12
N PHE A 25 -4.77 10.80 -5.43
CA PHE A 25 -4.76 10.10 -6.72
C PHE A 25 -6.19 9.99 -7.27
N ALA A 26 -6.38 9.40 -8.44
CA ALA A 26 -7.69 9.33 -9.08
C ALA A 26 -8.72 8.53 -8.26
N GLN A 27 -8.31 7.41 -7.66
CA GLN A 27 -9.20 6.53 -6.88
C GLN A 27 -8.96 6.59 -5.37
N PHE A 28 -7.77 6.99 -4.95
CA PHE A 28 -7.32 6.88 -3.56
C PHE A 28 -6.56 8.11 -3.10
N SER A 29 -6.47 8.31 -1.79
CA SER A 29 -5.50 9.21 -1.18
C SER A 29 -4.71 8.45 -0.12
N ALA A 30 -3.47 8.85 0.13
CA ALA A 30 -2.61 8.23 1.12
C ALA A 30 -1.72 9.27 1.80
N ASP A 31 -1.48 9.08 3.10
CA ASP A 31 -0.44 9.81 3.83
C ASP A 31 0.91 9.14 3.54
N LEU A 32 1.77 9.82 2.79
CA LEU A 32 3.06 9.30 2.35
C LEU A 32 4.18 9.79 3.27
N PRO A 33 4.95 8.89 3.92
CA PRO A 33 6.15 9.27 4.68
C PRO A 33 7.22 9.89 3.79
N GLU A 34 8.19 10.55 4.41
CA GLU A 34 9.30 11.17 3.68
C GLU A 34 10.02 10.18 2.73
N GLY A 35 10.21 10.62 1.48
CA GLY A 35 10.86 9.86 0.43
C GLY A 35 10.04 8.69 -0.12
N TRP A 36 8.76 8.58 0.24
CA TRP A 36 7.80 7.78 -0.51
C TRP A 36 7.21 8.59 -1.66
N ASP A 37 6.92 7.93 -2.76
CA ASP A 37 6.19 8.51 -3.89
C ASP A 37 5.18 7.50 -4.45
N GLY A 38 4.36 7.93 -5.41
CA GLY A 38 3.31 7.14 -6.01
C GLY A 38 3.09 7.42 -7.48
N GLN A 39 2.76 6.37 -8.24
CA GLN A 39 2.38 6.46 -9.65
C GLN A 39 1.13 5.64 -9.91
N GLU A 40 0.18 6.22 -10.63
CA GLU A 40 -1.03 5.54 -11.08
C GLU A 40 -1.00 5.26 -12.58
N ARG A 41 -1.64 4.17 -12.98
CA ARG A 41 -1.82 3.78 -14.37
C ARG A 41 -3.16 3.10 -14.56
N THR A 42 -3.75 3.30 -15.73
CA THR A 42 -4.92 2.56 -16.20
C THR A 42 -4.56 1.69 -17.40
N ALA A 43 -5.48 0.83 -17.84
CA ALA A 43 -5.36 0.10 -19.10
C ALA A 43 -4.07 -0.75 -19.23
N PHE A 44 -3.53 -1.23 -18.11
CA PHE A 44 -2.21 -1.85 -18.05
C PHE A 44 -2.21 -3.35 -18.37
N SER A 45 -3.37 -4.02 -18.38
CA SER A 45 -3.49 -5.45 -18.69
C SER A 45 -4.36 -5.68 -19.93
N SER A 46 -5.64 -5.33 -19.90
CA SER A 46 -6.56 -5.55 -21.03
C SER A 46 -6.67 -4.37 -22.00
N GLY A 47 -6.05 -3.23 -21.67
CA GLY A 47 -6.26 -1.97 -22.38
C GLY A 47 -7.54 -1.23 -21.93
N SER A 48 -8.32 -1.79 -21.00
CA SER A 48 -9.52 -1.15 -20.48
C SER A 48 -9.21 -0.05 -19.47
N GLN A 49 -9.86 1.11 -19.62
CA GLN A 49 -9.77 2.22 -18.66
C GLN A 49 -10.42 1.90 -17.30
N ASP A 50 -11.19 0.82 -17.21
CA ASP A 50 -11.75 0.34 -15.94
C ASP A 50 -10.73 -0.38 -15.05
N GLU A 51 -9.55 -0.71 -15.59
CA GLU A 51 -8.44 -1.21 -14.80
C GLU A 51 -7.68 -0.04 -14.21
N TYR A 52 -7.54 -0.03 -12.89
CA TYR A 52 -6.75 0.97 -12.18
C TYR A 52 -5.68 0.29 -11.33
N MET A 53 -4.48 0.86 -11.36
CA MET A 53 -3.37 0.45 -10.52
C MET A 53 -2.63 1.65 -9.98
N LEU A 54 -2.37 1.64 -8.67
CA LEU A 54 -1.56 2.61 -7.96
C LEU A 54 -0.38 1.87 -7.33
N VAL A 55 0.84 2.32 -7.62
CA VAL A 55 2.07 1.86 -6.97
C VAL A 55 2.57 2.96 -6.08
N LEU A 56 2.67 2.69 -4.78
CA LEU A 56 3.33 3.54 -3.81
C LEU A 56 4.63 2.87 -3.38
N GLY A 57 5.68 3.63 -3.13
CA GLY A 57 6.90 3.02 -2.62
C GLY A 57 7.98 4.02 -2.25
N LYS A 58 8.95 3.51 -1.50
CA LYS A 58 10.18 4.22 -1.17
C LYS A 58 11.30 3.62 -1.99
N GLN A 59 11.97 4.43 -2.80
CA GLN A 59 13.16 4.00 -3.51
C GLN A 59 14.42 4.27 -2.68
N ASP A 60 15.53 3.63 -3.06
CA ASP A 60 16.83 4.01 -2.52
C ASP A 60 17.29 5.38 -3.03
N ARG A 61 18.41 5.86 -2.48
CA ARG A 61 18.88 7.23 -2.75
C ARG A 61 19.16 7.49 -4.23
N GLU A 62 19.56 6.47 -4.96
CA GLU A 62 19.88 6.52 -6.39
C GLU A 62 18.63 6.34 -7.27
N GLN A 63 17.48 6.05 -6.65
CA GLN A 63 16.18 5.81 -7.31
C GLN A 63 16.21 4.63 -8.28
N GLU A 64 17.10 3.66 -8.05
CA GLU A 64 17.28 2.51 -8.94
C GLU A 64 16.43 1.31 -8.52
N ARG A 65 16.09 1.21 -7.22
CA ARG A 65 15.29 0.10 -6.68
C ARG A 65 14.33 0.54 -5.59
N PHE A 66 13.24 -0.21 -5.47
CA PHE A 66 12.31 -0.07 -4.36
C PHE A 66 12.86 -0.77 -3.10
N LEU A 67 12.85 -0.04 -1.99
CA LEU A 67 13.10 -0.56 -0.64
C LEU A 67 11.83 -1.14 -0.02
N ALA A 68 10.69 -0.49 -0.28
CA ALA A 68 9.35 -0.98 0.03
C ALA A 68 8.38 -0.55 -1.07
N GLN A 69 7.34 -1.36 -1.28
CA GLN A 69 6.34 -1.12 -2.31
C GLN A 69 4.95 -1.59 -1.85
N ILE A 70 3.93 -0.81 -2.19
CA ILE A 70 2.52 -1.16 -2.09
C ILE A 70 1.92 -1.06 -3.49
N SER A 71 1.42 -2.19 -4.00
CA SER A 71 0.65 -2.22 -5.24
C SER A 71 -0.82 -2.34 -4.93
N ILE A 72 -1.62 -1.38 -5.37
CA ILE A 72 -3.07 -1.33 -5.19
C ILE A 72 -3.70 -1.49 -6.56
N TYR A 73 -4.61 -2.45 -6.70
CA TYR A 73 -5.36 -2.71 -7.92
C TYR A 73 -6.84 -2.56 -7.65
N LEU A 74 -7.52 -1.84 -8.53
CA LEU A 74 -8.97 -1.77 -8.58
C LEU A 74 -9.40 -2.25 -9.97
N LEU A 75 -10.00 -3.45 -10.02
CA LEU A 75 -10.28 -4.17 -11.25
C LEU A 75 -11.78 -4.45 -11.40
N PRO A 76 -12.29 -4.62 -12.63
CA PRO A 76 -13.63 -5.17 -12.84
C PRO A 76 -13.79 -6.57 -12.23
N ASN A 77 -14.89 -6.80 -11.50
CA ASN A 77 -15.26 -8.12 -11.01
C ASN A 77 -16.12 -8.88 -12.03
N THR A 78 -15.64 -9.04 -13.26
CA THR A 78 -16.33 -9.80 -14.32
C THR A 78 -16.65 -11.25 -13.89
N PRO A 79 -15.75 -11.97 -13.19
CA PRO A 79 -16.05 -13.31 -12.70
C PRO A 79 -17.09 -13.36 -11.58
N LYS A 80 -17.51 -12.21 -11.03
CA LYS A 80 -18.39 -12.10 -9.85
C LYS A 80 -17.85 -12.92 -8.66
N ALA A 81 -16.52 -12.94 -8.51
CA ALA A 81 -15.86 -13.67 -7.45
C ALA A 81 -16.10 -12.99 -6.10
N THR A 82 -16.20 -13.80 -5.04
CA THR A 82 -16.11 -13.29 -3.67
C THR A 82 -14.66 -12.95 -3.34
N ALA A 83 -14.45 -12.05 -2.38
CA ALA A 83 -13.12 -11.73 -1.88
C ALA A 83 -12.38 -12.96 -1.33
N GLU A 84 -13.10 -13.90 -0.72
CA GLU A 84 -12.54 -15.15 -0.21
C GLU A 84 -12.00 -16.02 -1.34
N ASP A 85 -12.83 -16.30 -2.34
CA ASP A 85 -12.46 -17.14 -3.48
C ASP A 85 -11.29 -16.52 -4.25
N PHE A 86 -11.30 -15.19 -4.39
CA PHE A 86 -10.24 -14.49 -5.08
C PHE A 86 -8.94 -14.51 -4.28
N ALA A 87 -8.98 -14.31 -2.96
CA ALA A 87 -7.82 -14.42 -2.09
C ALA A 87 -7.21 -15.82 -2.14
N ARG A 88 -8.02 -16.89 -2.10
CA ARG A 88 -7.56 -18.28 -2.25
C ARG A 88 -6.87 -18.51 -3.59
N LYS A 89 -7.45 -18.04 -4.69
CA LYS A 89 -6.78 -18.15 -6.01
C LYS A 89 -5.43 -17.43 -6.04
N MET A 90 -5.33 -16.28 -5.39
CA MET A 90 -4.08 -15.53 -5.35
C MET A 90 -2.99 -16.20 -4.52
N THR A 91 -3.31 -17.08 -3.56
CA THR A 91 -2.28 -17.82 -2.83
C THR A 91 -1.48 -18.73 -3.76
N GLU A 92 -2.09 -19.26 -4.83
CA GLU A 92 -1.42 -20.10 -5.83
C GLU A 92 -0.31 -19.34 -6.58
N LEU A 93 -0.41 -18.01 -6.65
CA LEU A 93 0.56 -17.13 -7.31
C LEU A 93 1.74 -16.75 -6.40
N GLN A 94 1.75 -17.19 -5.14
CA GLN A 94 2.77 -16.87 -4.16
C GLN A 94 3.36 -18.14 -3.53
N GLY A 95 4.68 -18.19 -3.38
CA GLY A 95 5.35 -19.25 -2.63
C GLY A 95 5.10 -19.11 -1.13
N ASP A 96 5.06 -20.23 -0.40
CA ASP A 96 4.88 -20.26 1.06
C ASP A 96 3.72 -19.39 1.57
N ALA A 97 2.61 -19.43 0.82
CA ALA A 97 1.42 -18.67 1.12
C ALA A 97 0.68 -19.24 2.35
N SER A 98 0.28 -18.38 3.27
CA SER A 98 -0.60 -18.74 4.36
C SER A 98 -2.04 -18.88 3.87
N GLU A 99 -2.86 -19.63 4.61
CA GLU A 99 -4.31 -19.65 4.39
C GLU A 99 -4.91 -18.23 4.52
N PRO A 100 -5.79 -17.80 3.60
CA PRO A 100 -6.52 -16.56 3.73
C PRO A 100 -7.43 -16.55 4.95
N ARG A 101 -7.45 -15.41 5.65
CA ARG A 101 -8.32 -15.17 6.81
C ARG A 101 -9.03 -13.83 6.69
N LYS A 102 -10.26 -13.76 7.22
CA LYS A 102 -11.04 -12.53 7.22
C LYS A 102 -10.61 -11.60 8.36
N GLU A 103 -10.28 -10.36 8.03
CA GLU A 103 -9.97 -9.28 8.96
C GLU A 103 -10.70 -8.00 8.51
N GLY A 104 -11.71 -7.59 9.28
CA GLY A 104 -12.56 -6.46 8.89
C GLY A 104 -13.26 -6.71 7.54
N LEU A 105 -13.04 -5.80 6.59
CA LEU A 105 -13.55 -5.89 5.23
C LEU A 105 -12.71 -6.78 4.30
N PHE A 106 -11.51 -7.19 4.72
CA PHE A 106 -10.55 -7.83 3.85
C PHE A 106 -10.39 -9.32 4.14
N TRP A 107 -10.10 -10.07 3.09
CA TRP A 107 -9.43 -11.36 3.18
C TRP A 107 -7.93 -11.14 3.03
N ILE A 108 -7.17 -11.57 4.04
CA ILE A 108 -5.75 -11.29 4.16
C ILE A 108 -4.97 -12.59 4.18
N PHE A 109 -3.84 -12.61 3.47
CA PHE A 109 -2.84 -13.67 3.58
C PHE A 109 -1.43 -13.09 3.39
N THR A 110 -0.43 -13.93 3.65
CA THR A 110 0.97 -13.59 3.40
C THR A 110 1.61 -14.65 2.52
N GLY A 111 2.55 -14.26 1.68
CA GLY A 111 3.26 -15.19 0.79
C GLY A 111 4.45 -14.50 0.13
N VAL A 112 5.18 -15.23 -0.71
CA VAL A 112 6.32 -14.73 -1.48
C VAL A 112 5.87 -14.62 -2.94
N PRO A 113 5.53 -13.41 -3.46
CA PRO A 113 5.12 -13.27 -4.85
C PRO A 113 6.14 -13.89 -5.83
N ARG A 114 5.70 -14.55 -6.90
CA ARG A 114 6.65 -15.14 -7.87
C ARG A 114 7.40 -14.06 -8.66
N ASN A 115 6.72 -12.96 -8.97
CA ASN A 115 7.30 -11.78 -9.62
C ASN A 115 7.40 -10.66 -8.59
N GLN A 116 8.63 -10.18 -8.33
CA GLN A 116 8.92 -9.24 -7.25
C GLN A 116 9.81 -8.11 -7.71
N THR A 117 9.34 -6.88 -7.54
CA THR A 117 10.19 -5.68 -7.58
C THR A 117 10.95 -5.53 -6.27
N VAL A 118 10.26 -5.69 -5.13
CA VAL A 118 10.86 -5.74 -3.79
C VAL A 118 10.96 -7.19 -3.36
N LYS A 119 12.15 -7.63 -2.91
CA LYS A 119 12.36 -9.02 -2.49
C LYS A 119 11.77 -9.28 -1.10
N GLY A 120 11.09 -10.42 -0.95
CA GLY A 120 10.62 -10.92 0.34
C GLY A 120 9.12 -11.20 0.40
N ARG A 121 8.65 -11.49 1.61
CA ARG A 121 7.22 -11.78 1.85
C ARG A 121 6.36 -10.53 1.66
N ALA A 122 5.21 -10.72 1.04
CA ALA A 122 4.16 -9.72 0.92
C ALA A 122 3.02 -10.02 1.89
N VAL A 123 2.33 -8.97 2.33
CA VAL A 123 0.97 -9.04 2.85
C VAL A 123 0.02 -8.71 1.71
N THR A 124 -0.97 -9.56 1.47
CA THR A 124 -1.97 -9.36 0.43
C THR A 124 -3.35 -9.27 1.05
N MET A 125 -4.09 -8.21 0.72
CA MET A 125 -5.43 -7.92 1.20
C MET A 125 -6.39 -7.85 0.01
N VAL A 126 -7.53 -8.49 0.11
CA VAL A 126 -8.54 -8.56 -0.96
C VAL A 126 -9.91 -8.17 -0.42
N ASN A 127 -10.60 -7.28 -1.12
CA ASN A 127 -12.02 -7.03 -0.92
C ASN A 127 -12.73 -6.92 -2.27
N THR A 128 -14.04 -7.14 -2.31
CA THR A 128 -14.82 -7.16 -3.55
C THR A 128 -16.20 -6.55 -3.34
N THR A 129 -16.70 -5.82 -4.35
CA THR A 129 -18.13 -5.64 -4.62
C THR A 129 -18.53 -6.53 -5.80
N PRO A 130 -19.82 -6.63 -6.17
CA PRO A 130 -20.21 -7.32 -7.39
C PRO A 130 -19.59 -6.71 -8.66
N GLU A 131 -19.16 -5.44 -8.64
CA GLU A 131 -18.62 -4.71 -9.79
C GLU A 131 -17.10 -4.64 -9.79
N ARG A 132 -16.46 -4.64 -8.61
CA ARG A 132 -15.04 -4.33 -8.47
C ARG A 132 -14.31 -5.29 -7.52
N ILE A 133 -13.04 -5.54 -7.81
CA ILE A 133 -12.09 -6.25 -6.95
C ILE A 133 -11.03 -5.25 -6.54
N LEU A 134 -10.82 -5.08 -5.23
CA LEU A 134 -9.71 -4.35 -4.64
C LEU A 134 -8.64 -5.35 -4.17
N ILE A 135 -7.41 -5.15 -4.61
CA ILE A 135 -6.26 -5.92 -4.19
C ILE A 135 -5.19 -4.96 -3.69
N ILE A 136 -4.66 -5.19 -2.49
CA ILE A 136 -3.53 -4.43 -1.93
C ILE A 136 -2.43 -5.44 -1.62
N ILE A 137 -1.26 -5.27 -2.24
CA ILE A 137 -0.06 -6.09 -2.01
C ILE A 137 1.02 -5.19 -1.43
N SER A 138 1.39 -5.42 -0.18
CA SER A 138 2.42 -4.66 0.52
C SER A 138 3.67 -5.50 0.75
N GLN A 139 4.83 -5.01 0.31
CA GLN A 139 6.14 -5.59 0.52
C GLN A 139 7.05 -4.56 1.19
N ASP A 140 7.41 -4.82 2.45
CA ASP A 140 8.22 -3.93 3.26
C ASP A 140 9.13 -4.76 4.20
N PRO A 141 10.20 -5.35 3.66
CA PRO A 141 11.06 -6.28 4.41
C PRO A 141 11.74 -5.61 5.59
N GLU A 142 12.04 -4.32 5.49
CA GLU A 142 12.73 -3.53 6.51
C GLU A 142 11.76 -2.77 7.44
N ARG A 143 10.44 -2.90 7.24
CA ARG A 143 9.37 -2.25 8.03
C ARG A 143 9.52 -0.73 8.07
N ILE A 144 9.80 -0.13 6.92
CA ILE A 144 10.08 1.30 6.77
C ILE A 144 8.81 2.17 6.65
N GLY A 145 7.63 1.56 6.62
CA GLY A 145 6.36 2.26 6.86
C GLY A 145 5.19 1.89 5.96
N ALA A 146 5.26 0.77 5.23
CA ALA A 146 4.17 0.38 4.34
C ALA A 146 2.88 0.09 5.10
N ASP A 147 2.97 -0.45 6.32
CA ASP A 147 1.84 -0.67 7.22
C ASP A 147 1.09 0.64 7.53
N LYS A 148 1.84 1.72 7.79
CA LYS A 148 1.28 3.05 8.04
C LYS A 148 0.63 3.64 6.80
N VAL A 149 1.26 3.49 5.63
CA VAL A 149 0.68 3.95 4.35
C VAL A 149 -0.61 3.20 4.04
N VAL A 150 -0.61 1.86 4.18
CA VAL A 150 -1.83 1.04 4.02
C VAL A 150 -2.88 1.46 5.04
N ALA A 151 -2.51 1.74 6.30
CA ALA A 151 -3.44 2.20 7.32
C ALA A 151 -3.98 3.62 7.06
N GLY A 152 -3.26 4.48 6.35
CA GLY A 152 -3.68 5.84 5.95
C GLY A 152 -4.42 5.91 4.61
N LEU A 153 -4.50 4.81 3.86
CA LEU A 153 -5.13 4.79 2.53
C LEU A 153 -6.65 5.03 2.63
N SER A 154 -7.18 6.04 1.92
CA SER A 154 -8.61 6.37 1.84
C SER A 154 -9.10 6.31 0.41
N GLY A 155 -10.38 5.97 0.21
CA GLY A 155 -11.04 6.08 -1.09
C GLY A 155 -11.38 7.54 -1.41
N VAL A 156 -11.15 7.95 -2.66
CA VAL A 156 -11.57 9.27 -3.16
C VAL A 156 -12.97 9.18 -3.79
N THR A 157 -13.23 8.09 -4.51
CA THR A 157 -14.52 7.79 -5.15
C THR A 157 -15.45 7.00 -4.21
N PRO A 158 -16.79 7.06 -4.40
CA PRO A 158 -17.73 6.24 -3.62
C PRO A 158 -17.42 4.74 -3.68
N GLU A 159 -17.02 4.24 -4.86
CA GLU A 159 -16.68 2.84 -5.07
C GLU A 159 -15.41 2.46 -4.30
N ALA A 160 -14.36 3.28 -4.37
CA ALA A 160 -13.12 3.06 -3.63
C ALA A 160 -13.37 3.11 -2.10
N LYS A 161 -14.19 4.06 -1.64
CA LYS A 161 -14.58 4.18 -0.22
C LYS A 161 -15.35 2.97 0.27
N ALA A 162 -16.28 2.44 -0.53
CA ALA A 162 -17.03 1.24 -0.17
C ALA A 162 -16.12 0.01 0.00
N LEU A 163 -15.11 -0.12 -0.86
CA LEU A 163 -14.14 -1.22 -0.79
C LEU A 163 -13.12 -1.07 0.35
N LEU A 164 -12.67 0.15 0.66
CA LEU A 164 -11.73 0.42 1.76
C LEU A 164 -12.40 0.54 3.12
N GLY A 165 -13.68 0.93 3.16
CA GLY A 165 -14.41 1.29 4.37
C GLY A 165 -14.12 2.71 4.87
N ARG A 166 -13.44 3.54 4.08
CA ARG A 166 -13.02 4.92 4.42
C ARG A 166 -12.61 5.70 3.18
#